data_AF-X1H5K3-F1
#
_entry.id   AF-X1H5K3-F1
#
_cell.length_a   1.000
_cell.length_b   1.000
_cell.length_c   1.000
_cell.angle_alpha   90.00
_cell.angle_beta   90.00
_cell.angle_gamma   90.00
#
_symmetry.space_group_name_H-M   'P 1'
#
loop_
_entity.id
_entity.type
_entity.pdbx_description
1 polymer ?
#
loop_
_entity_poly.entity_id
_entity_poly.type
_entity_poly.pdbx_seq_one_letter_code
_entity_poly.pdbx_strand_id
1 'polypeptide(L)'
;LEKNNVILAIEAFEDDALKDYADVFKLIQMVNSDKIKVVIDPVNMKEESAAESLDYVGSYLVAAHVKGVLIRDENLCREFLSQLKESHFSGPIIMDTWEEHLTIEDMVERKNFLKRIANEVSL
;
A
#
# COMPACT_ATOMS: atom_id res chain seq x y z
N LEU A 1 -6.82 -18.71 -10.06
CA LEU A 1 -6.76 -18.23 -8.66
C LEU A 1 -7.50 -19.18 -7.73
N GLU A 2 -8.79 -19.42 -7.96
CA GLU A 2 -9.66 -20.33 -7.17
C GLU A 2 -9.06 -21.72 -6.90
N LYS A 3 -8.67 -22.44 -7.96
CA LYS A 3 -8.15 -23.81 -7.86
C LYS A 3 -6.97 -23.95 -6.89
N ASN A 4 -6.15 -22.91 -6.76
CA ASN A 4 -4.96 -22.91 -5.93
C ASN A 4 -5.14 -22.11 -4.63
N ASN A 5 -6.34 -21.58 -4.37
CA ASN A 5 -6.64 -20.67 -3.26
C ASN A 5 -5.64 -19.50 -3.13
N VAL A 6 -5.29 -18.89 -4.27
CA VAL A 6 -4.35 -17.76 -4.34
C VAL A 6 -5.13 -16.47 -4.55
N ILE A 7 -4.73 -15.41 -3.84
CA ILE A 7 -5.16 -14.03 -4.09
C ILE A 7 -4.17 -13.38 -5.07
N LEU A 8 -4.70 -12.70 -6.07
CA LEU A 8 -3.94 -11.76 -6.89
C LEU A 8 -4.18 -10.36 -6.34
N ALA A 9 -3.14 -9.75 -5.80
CA ALA A 9 -3.19 -8.37 -5.34
C ALA A 9 -2.60 -7.47 -6.44
N ILE A 10 -3.39 -6.49 -6.87
CA ILE A 10 -3.07 -5.56 -7.95
C ILE A 10 -2.57 -4.26 -7.33
N GLU A 11 -1.48 -3.73 -7.86
CA GLU A 11 -0.92 -2.43 -7.50
C GLU A 11 -1.13 -1.47 -8.68
N ALA A 12 -1.47 -0.21 -8.40
CA ALA A 12 -1.54 0.83 -9.42
C ALA A 12 -0.13 1.38 -9.69
N PHE A 13 0.16 1.65 -10.96
CA PHE A 13 1.46 2.19 -11.37
C PHE A 13 1.27 3.21 -12.49
N GLU A 14 1.73 4.44 -12.28
CA GLU A 14 1.46 5.59 -13.16
C GLU A 14 1.72 5.35 -14.67
N ASP A 15 2.77 4.58 -14.98
CA ASP A 15 3.19 4.30 -16.36
C ASP A 15 2.54 3.05 -16.98
N ASP A 16 1.64 2.39 -16.25
CA ASP A 16 0.96 1.16 -16.68
C ASP A 16 -0.47 1.40 -17.19
N ALA A 17 -1.09 0.33 -17.68
CA ALA A 17 -2.51 0.31 -18.06
C ALA A 17 -3.46 0.54 -16.86
N LEU A 18 -2.97 0.35 -15.63
CA LEU A 18 -3.68 0.57 -14.38
C LEU A 18 -2.99 1.69 -13.59
N LYS A 19 -3.13 2.91 -14.10
CA LYS A 19 -2.39 4.10 -13.64
C LYS A 19 -2.89 4.70 -12.32
N ASP A 20 -4.13 4.39 -11.92
CA ASP A 20 -4.79 4.92 -10.73
C ASP A 20 -5.75 3.87 -10.12
N TYR A 21 -6.20 4.10 -8.88
CA TYR A 21 -7.11 3.17 -8.21
C TYR A 21 -8.52 3.16 -8.79
N ALA A 22 -8.93 4.21 -9.50
CA ALA A 22 -10.21 4.19 -10.21
C ALA A 22 -10.20 3.15 -11.33
N ASP A 23 -9.11 3.03 -12.08
CA ASP A 23 -8.93 2.01 -13.12
C ASP A 23 -8.75 0.61 -12.52
N VAL A 24 -8.02 0.46 -11.41
CA VAL A 24 -7.94 -0.80 -10.65
C VAL A 24 -9.33 -1.23 -10.15
N PHE A 25 -10.12 -0.30 -9.63
CA PHE A 25 -11.46 -0.57 -9.13
C PHE A 25 -12.41 -1.01 -10.25
N LYS A 26 -12.37 -0.36 -11.42
CA LYS A 26 -13.13 -0.82 -12.61
C LYS A 26 -12.77 -2.24 -12.99
N LEU A 27 -11.48 -2.59 -12.98
CA LEU A 27 -11.02 -3.95 -13.28
C LEU A 27 -11.57 -4.96 -12.26
N ILE A 28 -11.52 -4.64 -10.97
CA ILE A 28 -12.08 -5.48 -9.90
C ILE A 28 -13.58 -5.71 -10.12
N GLN A 29 -14.33 -4.66 -10.44
CA GLN A 29 -15.76 -4.77 -10.74
C GLN A 29 -16.04 -5.63 -11.97
N MET A 30 -15.21 -5.53 -13.01
CA MET A 30 -15.35 -6.33 -14.23
C MET A 30 -15.06 -7.82 -13.99
N VAL A 31 -14.05 -8.15 -13.19
CA VAL A 31 -13.70 -9.54 -12.88
C VAL A 31 -14.67 -10.15 -11.87
N ASN A 32 -15.15 -9.35 -10.91
CA ASN A 32 -16.11 -9.74 -9.88
C ASN A 32 -15.72 -11.04 -9.15
N SER A 33 -14.48 -11.11 -8.66
CA SER A 33 -13.94 -12.24 -7.90
C SER A 33 -13.34 -11.77 -6.58
N ASP A 34 -13.57 -12.53 -5.51
CA ASP A 34 -12.97 -12.32 -4.19
C ASP A 34 -11.46 -12.61 -4.17
N LYS A 35 -10.92 -13.22 -5.23
CA LYS A 35 -9.48 -13.47 -5.40
C LYS A 35 -8.73 -12.31 -6.00
N ILE A 36 -9.41 -11.27 -6.47
CA ILE A 36 -8.76 -10.04 -6.91
C ILE A 36 -8.84 -9.02 -5.77
N LYS A 37 -7.67 -8.57 -5.33
CA LYS A 37 -7.49 -7.63 -4.23
C LYS A 37 -6.55 -6.51 -4.66
N VAL A 38 -6.35 -5.53 -3.78
CA VAL A 38 -5.51 -4.36 -4.03
C VAL A 38 -4.36 -4.32 -3.04
N VAL A 39 -3.17 -3.96 -3.53
CA VAL A 39 -2.09 -3.40 -2.73
C VAL A 39 -2.09 -1.90 -2.95
N ILE A 40 -2.14 -1.13 -1.87
CA ILE A 40 -2.01 0.32 -1.98
C ILE A 40 -0.53 0.73 -1.91
N ASP A 41 -0.09 1.51 -2.88
CA ASP A 41 1.15 2.27 -2.90
C ASP A 41 0.83 3.75 -3.18
N PRO A 42 0.94 4.65 -2.18
CA PRO A 42 0.60 6.06 -2.35
C PRO A 42 1.67 6.86 -3.11
N VAL A 43 2.83 6.27 -3.43
CA VAL A 43 3.95 6.96 -4.08
C VAL A 43 4.00 6.70 -5.58
N ASN A 44 3.41 5.59 -6.05
CA ASN A 44 3.33 5.27 -7.48
C ASN A 44 2.28 6.09 -8.26
N MET A 45 1.67 7.10 -7.64
CA MET A 45 0.55 7.81 -8.23
C MET A 45 0.86 9.28 -8.50
N LYS A 46 0.38 9.75 -9.65
CA LYS A 46 0.59 11.10 -10.14
C LYS A 46 -0.17 12.15 -9.33
N GLU A 47 -1.46 11.92 -9.08
CA GLU A 47 -2.33 12.87 -8.36
C GLU A 47 -3.53 12.13 -7.73
N GLU A 48 -3.51 11.98 -6.41
CA GLU A 48 -4.63 11.84 -5.47
C GLU A 48 -4.01 11.76 -4.05
N SER A 49 -4.73 12.22 -3.03
CA SER A 49 -4.29 11.97 -1.66
C SER A 49 -4.41 10.48 -1.33
N ALA A 50 -3.55 9.97 -0.45
CA ALA A 50 -3.66 8.57 0.01
C ALA A 50 -5.04 8.26 0.63
N ALA A 51 -5.73 9.26 1.18
CA ALA A 51 -7.10 9.15 1.66
C ALA A 51 -8.10 8.84 0.54
N GLU A 52 -8.08 9.59 -0.57
CA GLU A 52 -8.97 9.34 -1.73
C GLU A 52 -8.73 7.95 -2.33
N SER A 53 -7.47 7.53 -2.40
CA SER A 53 -7.10 6.19 -2.84
C SER A 53 -7.70 5.08 -1.97
N LEU A 54 -7.71 5.27 -0.65
CA LEU A 54 -8.26 4.30 0.30
C LEU A 54 -9.78 4.15 0.16
N ASP A 55 -10.48 5.24 -0.18
CA ASP A 55 -11.94 5.21 -0.42
C ASP A 55 -12.32 4.32 -1.62
N TYR A 56 -11.50 4.30 -2.67
CA TYR A 56 -11.74 3.44 -3.84
C TYR A 56 -11.55 1.96 -3.52
N VAL A 57 -10.50 1.63 -2.76
CA VAL A 57 -10.04 0.24 -2.61
C VAL A 57 -10.65 -0.45 -1.41
N GLY A 58 -11.05 0.28 -0.36
CA GLY A 58 -11.85 -0.18 0.78
C GLY A 58 -11.64 -1.65 1.17
N SER A 59 -12.70 -2.46 1.08
CA SER A 59 -12.70 -3.89 1.43
C SER A 59 -11.88 -4.81 0.50
N TYR A 60 -11.35 -4.27 -0.60
CA TYR A 60 -10.45 -4.99 -1.50
C TYR A 60 -8.98 -4.85 -1.11
N LEU A 61 -8.65 -3.92 -0.21
CA LEU A 61 -7.30 -3.73 0.26
C LEU A 61 -6.81 -4.95 1.05
N VAL A 62 -5.68 -5.53 0.65
CA VAL A 62 -5.08 -6.70 1.31
C VAL A 62 -3.66 -6.44 1.82
N ALA A 63 -2.95 -5.45 1.26
CA ALA A 63 -1.62 -5.06 1.70
C ALA A 63 -1.37 -3.57 1.44
N ALA A 64 -0.40 -2.98 2.12
CA ALA A 64 0.03 -1.60 1.89
C ALA A 64 1.55 -1.51 1.74
N HIS A 65 2.02 -0.91 0.64
CA HIS A 65 3.39 -0.54 0.43
C HIS A 65 3.70 0.79 1.12
N VAL A 66 4.82 0.84 1.85
CA VAL A 66 5.38 2.07 2.41
C VAL A 66 6.76 2.26 1.80
N LYS A 67 6.84 3.17 0.82
CA LYS A 67 8.08 3.44 0.10
C LYS A 67 9.11 4.18 0.94
N GLY A 68 10.38 4.06 0.56
CA GLY A 68 11.51 4.78 1.16
C GLY A 68 11.30 6.29 1.33
N VAL A 69 10.57 6.96 0.43
CA VAL A 69 10.26 8.40 0.56
C VAL A 69 9.37 8.70 1.77
N LEU A 70 8.39 7.86 2.08
CA LEU A 70 7.57 7.99 3.28
C LEU A 70 8.39 7.69 4.53
N ILE A 71 9.28 6.70 4.46
CA ILE A 71 10.12 6.29 5.60
C ILE A 71 11.10 7.41 6.01
N ARG A 72 11.44 8.31 5.09
CA ARG A 72 12.32 9.47 5.36
C ARG A 72 11.58 10.65 5.99
N ASP A 73 10.25 10.68 5.95
CA ASP A 73 9.41 11.73 6.53
C ASP A 73 8.44 11.13 7.55
N GLU A 74 8.73 11.34 8.83
CA GLU A 74 7.90 10.82 9.92
C GLU A 74 6.45 11.30 9.88
N ASN A 75 6.20 12.55 9.46
CA ASN A 75 4.85 13.07 9.42
C ASN A 75 4.06 12.42 8.29
N LEU A 76 4.64 12.30 7.10
CA LEU A 76 3.98 11.63 5.96
C LEU A 76 3.74 10.13 6.25
N CYS A 77 4.73 9.45 6.85
CA CYS A 77 4.59 8.05 7.27
C CYS A 77 3.45 7.89 8.28
N ARG A 78 3.40 8.74 9.30
CA ARG A 78 2.37 8.72 10.34
C ARG A 78 0.99 9.04 9.81
N GLU A 79 0.88 10.03 8.93
CA GLU A 79 -0.37 10.40 8.28
C GLU A 79 -0.94 9.21 7.49
N PHE A 80 -0.12 8.60 6.62
CA PHE A 80 -0.54 7.45 5.82
C PHE A 80 -0.95 6.25 6.70
N LEU A 81 -0.15 5.92 7.71
CA LEU A 81 -0.48 4.85 8.67
C LEU A 81 -1.74 5.18 9.48
N SER A 82 -2.01 6.44 9.79
CA SER A 82 -3.26 6.83 10.47
C SER A 82 -4.47 6.61 9.55
N GLN A 83 -4.36 6.92 8.27
CA GLN A 83 -5.42 6.68 7.28
C GLN A 83 -5.71 5.18 7.10
N LEU A 84 -4.67 4.34 7.07
CA LEU A 84 -4.84 2.87 7.07
C LEU A 84 -5.60 2.39 8.31
N LYS A 85 -5.28 2.92 9.49
CA LYS A 85 -6.00 2.59 10.72
C LYS A 85 -7.48 2.98 10.65
N GLU A 86 -7.76 4.19 10.17
CA GLU A 86 -9.12 4.73 10.00
C GLU A 86 -9.93 3.92 8.98
N SER A 87 -9.28 3.36 7.96
CA SER A 87 -9.90 2.44 7.00
C SER A 87 -10.07 1.01 7.54
N HIS A 88 -9.82 0.77 8.83
CA HIS A 88 -9.83 -0.55 9.46
C HIS A 88 -8.92 -1.59 8.79
N PHE A 89 -7.82 -1.13 8.17
CA PHE A 89 -6.86 -2.03 7.55
C PHE A 89 -6.16 -2.90 8.60
N SER A 90 -6.06 -4.20 8.33
CA SER A 90 -5.38 -5.17 9.18
C SER A 90 -4.43 -6.09 8.41
N GLY A 91 -4.10 -5.71 7.17
CA GLY A 91 -3.22 -6.48 6.30
C GLY A 91 -1.74 -6.22 6.59
N PRO A 92 -0.83 -6.94 5.91
CA PRO A 92 0.60 -6.66 5.97
C PRO A 92 0.94 -5.25 5.46
N ILE A 93 1.77 -4.54 6.22
CA ILE A 93 2.49 -3.35 5.77
C ILE A 93 3.86 -3.82 5.26
N ILE A 94 4.15 -3.50 4.00
CA ILE A 94 5.33 -3.94 3.28
C ILE A 94 6.23 -2.73 3.07
N MET A 95 7.47 -2.83 3.54
CA MET A 95 8.49 -1.83 3.26
C MET A 95 9.01 -2.01 1.83
N ASP A 96 8.76 -1.03 0.97
CA ASP A 96 9.22 -1.02 -0.42
C ASP A 96 10.32 0.04 -0.64
N THR A 97 11.33 -0.27 -1.45
CA THR A 97 12.44 0.65 -1.72
C THR A 97 13.15 0.31 -3.02
N TRP A 98 13.47 1.36 -3.77
CA TRP A 98 14.18 1.30 -5.06
C TRP A 98 15.61 1.84 -4.96
N GLU A 99 16.09 2.05 -3.73
CA GLU A 99 17.40 2.65 -3.48
C GLU A 99 18.53 1.64 -3.66
N GLU A 100 19.46 1.92 -4.58
CA GLU A 100 20.45 0.95 -5.06
C GLU A 100 21.65 0.71 -4.11
N HIS A 101 21.68 1.33 -2.92
CA HIS A 101 22.85 1.30 -2.02
C HIS A 101 22.51 1.07 -0.54
N LEU A 102 21.40 0.38 -0.25
CA LEU A 102 21.05 0.04 1.13
C LEU A 102 21.82 -1.16 1.64
N THR A 103 22.42 -1.00 2.81
CA THR A 103 22.97 -2.11 3.59
C THR A 103 21.85 -2.87 4.31
N ILE A 104 22.17 -4.04 4.87
CA ILE A 104 21.22 -4.78 5.71
C ILE A 104 20.88 -3.96 6.95
N GLU A 105 21.86 -3.25 7.50
CA GLU A 105 21.71 -2.36 8.65
C GLU A 105 20.70 -1.25 8.35
N ASP A 106 20.78 -0.60 7.18
CA ASP A 106 19.82 0.43 6.75
C ASP A 106 18.40 -0.16 6.67
N MET A 107 18.25 -1.37 6.14
CA MET A 107 16.96 -2.04 6.04
C MET A 107 16.38 -2.37 7.42
N VAL A 108 17.22 -2.77 8.37
CA VAL A 108 16.80 -3.02 9.76
C VAL A 108 16.36 -1.72 10.43
N GLU A 109 17.11 -0.63 10.26
CA GLU A 109 16.76 0.68 10.81
C GLU A 109 15.41 1.17 10.28
N ARG A 110 15.20 1.12 8.96
CA ARG A 110 13.94 1.53 8.32
C ARG A 110 12.76 0.67 8.75
N LYS A 111 12.96 -0.64 8.88
CA LYS A 111 11.94 -1.54 9.43
C LYS A 111 11.57 -1.15 10.87
N ASN A 112 12.56 -0.86 11.70
CA ASN A 112 12.32 -0.47 13.10
C ASN A 112 11.63 0.89 13.20
N PHE A 113 12.00 1.85 12.34
CA PHE A 113 11.31 3.12 12.20
C PHE A 113 9.82 2.89 11.85
N LEU A 114 9.54 2.16 10.77
CA LEU A 114 8.18 1.89 10.33
C LEU A 114 7.36 1.18 11.42
N LYS A 115 7.96 0.18 12.08
CA LYS A 115 7.33 -0.54 13.18
C LYS A 115 7.01 0.39 14.36
N ARG A 116 7.89 1.33 14.69
CA ARG A 116 7.63 2.33 15.75
C ARG A 116 6.41 3.18 15.40
N ILE A 117 6.37 3.75 14.21
CA ILE A 117 5.24 4.61 13.78
C ILE A 117 3.94 3.82 13.74
N ALA A 118 3.96 2.59 13.22
CA ALA A 118 2.79 1.70 13.21
C ALA A 118 2.24 1.47 14.63
N ASN A 119 3.11 1.16 15.60
CA ASN A 119 2.71 0.98 17.00
C ASN A 119 2.12 2.27 17.60
N GLU A 120 2.71 3.44 17.30
CA GLU A 120 2.24 4.72 17.80
C GLU A 120 0.84 5.07 17.28
N VAL A 121 0.50 4.66 16.05
CA VAL A 121 -0.86 4.80 15.53
C VAL A 121 -1.76 3.61 15.85
N SER A 122 -1.27 2.57 16.52
CA SER A 122 -2.01 1.34 16.85
C SER A 122 -2.41 0.49 15.64
N LEU A 123 -1.48 0.29 14.70
CA LEU A 123 -1.53 -0.70 13.62
C LEU A 123 -0.68 -1.94 13.94
#